data_AF-A0A9X2NLT7-F1
#
_entry.id   AF-A0A9X2NLT7-F1
#
_cell.length_a   1.000
_cell.length_b   1.000
_cell.length_c   1.000
_cell.angle_alpha   90.00
_cell.angle_beta   90.00
_cell.angle_gamma   90.00
#
_symmetry.space_group_name_H-M   'P 1'
#
loop_
_entity.id
_entity.type
_entity.pdbx_description
1 polymer ?
#
loop_
_entity_poly.entity_id
_entity_poly.type
_entity_poly.pdbx_seq_one_letter_code
_entity_poly.pdbx_strand_id
1 'polypeptide(L)'
;MDEISDVAGVSKPMIYTYLGSKEDLFGACIRREATRLLEAIQAGVQPDLPPDMQLWHGLRSFYRFVAEYRESWTVLHRQALTVGGAFAAEITDMRARAIQLVAALVVSAGTRKGVGEQAEFSGEGLSAALVGAAESLADWALDHPDISDGVLASWLMNLVWLGFNDLIEGEVWKPSE
;
A
#
# COMPACT_ATOMS: atom_id res chain seq x y z
N MET A 1 25.46 1.09 -14.48
CA MET A 1 25.37 2.45 -15.06
C MET A 1 25.41 2.38 -16.57
N ASP A 2 26.28 1.55 -17.14
CA ASP A 2 26.42 1.34 -18.59
C ASP A 2 25.10 1.02 -19.30
N GLU A 3 24.46 -0.08 -18.90
CA GLU A 3 23.16 -0.47 -19.48
C GLU A 3 22.10 0.61 -19.27
N ILE A 4 22.13 1.31 -18.12
CA ILE A 4 21.18 2.38 -17.81
C ILE A 4 21.39 3.58 -18.73
N SER A 5 22.64 4.00 -18.97
CA SER A 5 22.97 5.10 -19.88
C SER A 5 22.58 4.78 -21.31
N ASP A 6 22.77 3.53 -21.74
CA ASP A 6 22.44 3.09 -23.09
C ASP A 6 20.92 3.09 -23.30
N VAL A 7 20.16 2.56 -22.34
CA VAL A 7 18.68 2.56 -22.38
C VAL A 7 18.12 3.98 -22.27
N ALA A 8 18.69 4.84 -21.42
CA ALA A 8 18.23 6.21 -21.22
C ALA A 8 18.67 7.19 -22.32
N GLY A 9 19.56 6.78 -23.23
CA GLY A 9 20.07 7.63 -24.30
C GLY A 9 20.90 8.83 -23.80
N VAL A 10 21.52 8.71 -22.62
CA VAL A 10 22.36 9.76 -22.02
C VAL A 10 23.76 9.23 -21.73
N SER A 11 24.74 10.10 -21.56
CA SER A 11 26.10 9.65 -21.23
C SER A 11 26.19 9.21 -19.76
N LYS A 12 27.08 8.25 -19.45
CA LYS A 12 27.34 7.84 -18.05
C LYS A 12 27.70 9.04 -17.14
N PRO A 13 28.57 9.99 -17.55
CA PRO A 13 28.88 11.15 -16.73
C PRO A 13 27.64 11.97 -16.36
N MET A 14 26.67 12.12 -17.28
CA MET A 14 25.42 12.82 -16.98
C MET A 14 24.66 12.14 -15.84
N ILE A 15 24.54 10.80 -15.86
CA ILE A 15 23.88 10.07 -14.78
C ILE A 15 24.60 10.32 -13.44
N TYR A 16 25.93 10.23 -13.41
CA TYR A 16 26.70 10.52 -12.19
C TYR A 16 26.53 11.96 -11.70
N THR A 17 26.44 12.94 -12.61
CA THR A 17 26.25 14.35 -12.24
C THR A 17 24.89 14.60 -11.59
N TYR A 18 23.81 14.00 -12.10
CA TYR A 18 22.46 14.28 -11.62
C TYR A 18 22.01 13.35 -10.49
N LEU A 19 22.44 12.09 -10.54
CA LEU A 19 21.90 11.02 -9.73
C LEU A 19 22.96 10.36 -8.85
N GLY A 20 24.24 10.73 -8.97
CA GLY A 20 25.31 10.18 -8.14
C GLY A 20 25.61 8.72 -8.47
N SER A 21 25.59 7.86 -7.46
CA SER A 21 25.91 6.45 -7.59
C SER A 21 24.73 5.61 -8.12
N LYS A 22 24.99 4.31 -8.39
CA LYS A 22 23.93 3.36 -8.76
C LYS A 22 22.91 3.21 -7.62
N GLU A 23 23.38 3.28 -6.37
CA GLU A 23 22.55 3.22 -5.17
C GLU A 23 21.67 4.47 -5.06
N ASP A 24 22.24 5.66 -5.24
CA ASP A 24 21.48 6.92 -5.22
C ASP A 24 20.38 6.95 -6.30
N LEU A 25 20.70 6.49 -7.51
CA LEU A 25 19.73 6.32 -8.58
C LEU A 25 18.62 5.33 -8.19
N PHE A 26 18.97 4.18 -7.62
CA PHE A 26 17.99 3.19 -7.20
C PHE A 26 17.08 3.74 -6.08
N GLY A 27 17.64 4.43 -5.10
CA GLY A 27 16.87 5.10 -4.04
C GLY A 27 15.95 6.21 -4.57
N ALA A 28 16.37 6.95 -5.61
CA ALA A 28 15.51 7.91 -6.29
C ALA A 28 14.34 7.21 -7.00
N CYS A 29 14.58 6.07 -7.66
CA CYS A 29 13.53 5.26 -8.27
C CYS A 29 12.53 4.73 -7.22
N ILE A 30 13.01 4.17 -6.10
CA ILE A 30 12.17 3.67 -5.01
C ILE A 30 11.25 4.79 -4.49
N ARG A 31 11.80 5.96 -4.16
CA ARG A 31 11.02 7.11 -3.67
C ARG A 31 9.98 7.58 -4.68
N ARG A 32 10.32 7.61 -5.98
CA ARG A 32 9.40 7.97 -7.05
C ARG A 32 8.23 7.00 -7.14
N GLU A 33 8.51 5.70 -7.17
CA GLU A 33 7.46 4.67 -7.30
C GLU A 33 6.60 4.58 -6.04
N ALA A 34 7.20 4.70 -4.85
CA ALA A 34 6.47 4.77 -3.58
C ALA A 34 5.51 5.97 -3.53
N THR A 35 5.97 7.15 -3.98
CA THR A 35 5.14 8.35 -4.07
C THR A 35 3.98 8.13 -5.04
N ARG A 36 4.24 7.61 -6.23
CA ARG A 36 3.22 7.31 -7.23
C ARG A 36 2.15 6.34 -6.68
N LEU A 37 2.57 5.32 -5.94
CA LEU A 37 1.65 4.36 -5.34
C LEU A 37 0.73 5.04 -4.31
N LEU A 38 1.30 5.83 -3.39
CA LEU A 38 0.51 6.53 -2.38
C LEU A 38 -0.46 7.54 -3.00
N GLU A 39 -0.02 8.28 -4.02
CA GLU A 39 -0.87 9.20 -4.78
C GLU A 39 -2.02 8.47 -5.49
N ALA A 40 -1.76 7.30 -6.09
CA ALA A 40 -2.78 6.49 -6.75
C ALA A 40 -3.85 5.99 -5.77
N ILE A 41 -3.45 5.56 -4.56
CA ILE A 41 -4.37 5.17 -3.50
C ILE A 41 -5.20 6.38 -3.04
N GLN A 42 -4.54 7.50 -2.73
CA GLN A 42 -5.21 8.71 -2.23
C GLN A 42 -6.21 9.28 -3.24
N ALA A 43 -5.86 9.31 -4.53
CA ALA A 43 -6.77 9.76 -5.60
C ALA A 43 -7.99 8.84 -5.77
N GLY A 44 -7.89 7.59 -5.32
CA GLY A 44 -8.99 6.63 -5.32
C GLY A 44 -10.00 6.85 -4.20
N VAL A 45 -9.54 7.30 -3.03
CA VAL A 45 -10.37 7.48 -1.84
C VAL A 45 -11.26 8.71 -2.00
N GLN A 46 -12.57 8.53 -1.83
CA GLN A 46 -13.57 9.60 -1.90
C GLN A 46 -14.09 9.92 -0.49
N PRO A 47 -13.64 11.01 0.15
CA PRO A 47 -13.91 11.27 1.58
C PRO A 47 -15.39 11.36 1.97
N ASP A 48 -16.25 11.69 1.01
CA ASP A 48 -17.70 11.86 1.21
C ASP A 48 -18.47 10.52 1.22
N LEU A 49 -17.82 9.41 0.85
CA LEU A 49 -18.46 8.10 0.85
C LEU A 49 -18.49 7.46 2.26
N PRO A 50 -19.38 6.48 2.49
CA PRO A 50 -19.32 5.64 3.68
C PRO A 50 -17.95 4.92 3.85
N PRO A 51 -17.51 4.61 5.08
CA PRO A 51 -16.17 4.05 5.34
C PRO A 51 -15.81 2.77 4.58
N ASP A 52 -16.76 1.85 4.42
CA ASP A 52 -16.64 0.64 3.60
C ASP A 52 -16.31 0.97 2.15
N MET A 53 -17.02 1.95 1.59
CA MET A 53 -16.82 2.37 0.22
C MET A 53 -15.50 3.11 0.05
N GLN A 54 -15.09 3.94 1.02
CA GLN A 54 -13.76 4.56 1.02
C GLN A 54 -12.66 3.51 0.99
N LEU A 55 -12.79 2.47 1.83
CA LEU A 55 -11.81 1.39 1.89
C LEU A 55 -11.79 0.56 0.60
N TRP A 56 -12.96 0.18 0.07
CA TRP A 56 -13.07 -0.55 -1.19
C TRP A 56 -12.44 0.21 -2.36
N HIS A 57 -12.69 1.53 -2.47
CA HIS A 57 -12.09 2.37 -3.49
C HIS A 57 -10.57 2.52 -3.35
N GLY A 58 -10.07 2.60 -2.12
CA GLY A 58 -8.64 2.60 -1.82
C GLY A 58 -7.96 1.29 -2.25
N LEU A 59 -8.53 0.14 -1.85
CA LEU A 59 -8.05 -1.19 -2.22
C LEU A 59 -8.07 -1.41 -3.74
N ARG A 60 -9.17 -1.01 -4.39
CA ARG A 60 -9.29 -1.08 -5.84
C ARG A 60 -8.21 -0.26 -6.55
N SER A 61 -7.92 0.93 -6.05
CA SER A 61 -6.90 1.80 -6.63
C SER A 61 -5.49 1.25 -6.43
N PHE A 62 -5.23 0.62 -5.28
CA PHE A 62 -4.01 -0.15 -5.03
C PHE A 62 -3.86 -1.30 -6.03
N TYR A 63 -4.86 -2.19 -6.18
CA TYR A 63 -4.76 -3.31 -7.11
C TYR A 63 -4.66 -2.88 -8.57
N ARG A 64 -5.37 -1.82 -8.98
CA ARG A 64 -5.21 -1.22 -10.31
C ARG A 64 -3.77 -0.73 -10.53
N PHE A 65 -3.19 -0.03 -9.54
CA PHE A 65 -1.80 0.41 -9.63
C PHE A 65 -0.86 -0.79 -9.81
N VAL A 66 -1.02 -1.86 -9.03
CA VAL A 66 -0.19 -3.07 -9.16
C VAL A 66 -0.34 -3.69 -10.55
N ALA A 67 -1.55 -3.75 -11.09
CA ALA A 67 -1.82 -4.30 -12.41
C ALA A 67 -1.20 -3.47 -13.55
N GLU A 68 -1.26 -2.14 -13.46
CA GLU A 68 -0.73 -1.19 -14.47
C GLU A 68 0.80 -1.01 -14.36
N TYR A 69 1.35 -1.07 -13.14
CA TYR A 69 2.75 -0.79 -12.83
C TYR A 69 3.45 -1.97 -12.15
N ARG A 70 3.35 -3.17 -12.73
CA ARG A 70 3.89 -4.43 -12.19
C ARG A 70 5.38 -4.37 -11.85
N GLU A 71 6.17 -3.73 -12.71
CA GLU A 71 7.61 -3.55 -12.48
C GLU A 71 7.88 -2.68 -11.26
N SER A 72 7.12 -1.59 -11.08
CA SER A 72 7.19 -0.74 -9.90
C SER A 72 6.86 -1.52 -8.63
N TRP A 73 5.78 -2.30 -8.65
CA TRP A 73 5.42 -3.17 -7.54
C TRP A 73 6.50 -4.21 -7.23
N THR A 74 7.05 -4.86 -8.25
CA THR A 74 8.15 -5.84 -8.11
C THR A 74 9.39 -5.21 -7.47
N VAL A 75 9.74 -4.00 -7.88
CA VAL A 75 10.87 -3.25 -7.30
C VAL A 75 10.58 -2.90 -5.83
N LEU A 76 9.42 -2.33 -5.53
CA LEU A 76 9.03 -1.91 -4.18
C LEU A 76 8.87 -3.08 -3.20
N HIS A 77 8.32 -4.20 -3.66
CA HIS A 77 7.95 -5.33 -2.80
C HIS A 77 9.00 -6.44 -2.77
N ARG A 78 9.53 -6.87 -3.93
CA ARG A 78 10.44 -8.04 -3.99
C ARG A 78 11.92 -7.64 -3.91
N GLN A 79 12.34 -6.64 -4.66
CA GLN A 79 13.76 -6.28 -4.73
C GLN A 79 14.24 -5.52 -3.50
N ALA A 80 13.41 -4.62 -2.99
CA ALA A 80 13.78 -3.76 -1.89
C ALA A 80 13.91 -4.56 -0.55
N LEU A 81 13.17 -5.67 -0.39
CA LEU A 81 13.38 -6.65 0.69
C LEU A 81 14.69 -7.46 0.55
N THR A 82 15.13 -7.71 -0.69
CA THR A 82 16.31 -8.55 -0.99
C THR A 82 17.62 -7.76 -0.94
N VAL A 83 17.59 -6.47 -1.31
CA VAL A 83 18.79 -5.61 -1.40
C VAL A 83 19.22 -5.05 -0.04
N GLY A 84 18.40 -5.19 1.01
CA GLY A 84 18.76 -5.11 2.44
C GLY A 84 19.80 -4.06 2.88
N GLY A 85 19.37 -3.05 3.64
CA GLY A 85 20.26 -2.13 4.37
C GLY A 85 20.08 -0.67 3.97
N ALA A 86 20.38 -0.31 2.72
CA ALA A 86 20.36 1.09 2.27
C ALA A 86 18.95 1.65 1.99
N PHE A 87 18.02 0.80 1.51
CA PHE A 87 16.67 1.24 1.09
C PHE A 87 15.54 0.73 1.98
N ALA A 88 15.89 -0.05 3.01
CA ALA A 88 14.91 -0.64 3.92
C ALA A 88 14.13 0.44 4.69
N ALA A 89 14.77 1.56 4.98
CA ALA A 89 14.16 2.71 5.65
C ALA A 89 13.06 3.33 4.78
N GLU A 90 13.31 3.56 3.49
CA GLU A 90 12.32 4.15 2.57
C GLU A 90 11.10 3.26 2.37
N ILE A 91 11.29 1.94 2.26
CA ILE A 91 10.16 1.00 2.17
C ILE A 91 9.36 1.00 3.47
N THR A 92 10.07 0.98 4.61
CA THR A 92 9.44 0.99 5.94
C THR A 92 8.63 2.27 6.14
N ASP A 93 9.16 3.43 5.73
CA ASP A 93 8.47 4.71 5.77
C ASP A 93 7.24 4.72 4.84
N MET A 94 7.38 4.25 3.61
CA MET A 94 6.24 4.11 2.68
C MET A 94 5.14 3.23 3.29
N ARG A 95 5.51 2.08 3.87
CA ARG A 95 4.56 1.15 4.50
C ARG A 95 3.90 1.78 5.72
N ALA A 96 4.67 2.47 6.57
CA ALA A 96 4.14 3.23 7.70
C ALA A 96 3.13 4.30 7.26
N ARG A 97 3.41 5.03 6.17
CA ARG A 97 2.48 6.01 5.59
C ARG A 97 1.20 5.37 5.06
N ALA A 98 1.29 4.20 4.43
CA ALA A 98 0.11 3.45 3.99
C ALA A 98 -0.75 3.00 5.19
N ILE A 99 -0.11 2.48 6.24
CA ILE A 99 -0.78 2.09 7.49
C ILE A 99 -1.48 3.29 8.13
N GLN A 100 -0.81 4.45 8.21
CA GLN A 100 -1.40 5.68 8.77
C GLN A 100 -2.61 6.16 7.97
N LEU A 101 -2.58 6.09 6.64
CA LEU A 101 -3.72 6.46 5.80
C LEU A 101 -4.94 5.58 6.10
N VAL A 102 -4.74 4.27 6.21
CA VAL A 102 -5.80 3.32 6.57
C VAL A 102 -6.28 3.56 8.01
N ALA A 103 -5.38 3.75 8.97
CA ALA A 103 -5.71 3.99 10.36
C ALA A 103 -6.53 5.27 10.54
N ALA A 104 -6.23 6.33 9.79
CA ALA A 104 -7.00 7.56 9.80
C ALA A 104 -8.45 7.34 9.33
N LEU A 105 -8.66 6.50 8.31
CA LEU A 105 -10.01 6.11 7.87
C LEU A 105 -10.75 5.31 8.95
N VAL A 106 -10.05 4.37 9.59
CA VAL A 106 -10.59 3.53 10.67
C VAL A 106 -11.06 4.38 11.86
N VAL A 107 -10.20 5.26 12.35
CA VAL A 107 -10.50 6.13 13.49
C VAL A 107 -11.64 7.11 13.12
N SER A 108 -11.59 7.71 11.93
CA SER A 108 -12.66 8.59 11.45
C SER A 108 -14.03 7.89 11.41
N ALA A 109 -14.06 6.64 10.94
CA ALA A 109 -15.26 5.82 10.92
C ALA A 109 -15.77 5.47 12.32
N GLY A 110 -14.89 4.99 13.20
CA GLY A 110 -15.22 4.61 14.57
C GLY A 110 -15.74 5.78 15.40
N THR A 111 -15.13 6.96 15.27
CA THR A 111 -15.56 8.18 15.96
C THR A 111 -16.98 8.60 15.55
N ARG A 112 -17.32 8.53 14.26
CA ARG A 112 -18.70 8.81 13.79
C ARG A 112 -19.75 7.84 14.34
N LYS A 113 -19.33 6.64 14.72
CA LYS A 113 -20.17 5.56 15.23
C LYS A 113 -20.16 5.42 16.76
N GLY A 114 -19.42 6.29 17.46
CA GLY A 114 -19.36 6.31 18.91
C GLY A 114 -18.38 5.32 19.54
N VAL A 115 -17.53 4.66 18.74
CA VAL A 115 -16.50 3.69 19.20
C VAL A 115 -15.08 4.21 18.96
N GLY A 116 -14.88 5.53 18.98
CA GLY A 116 -13.61 6.18 18.68
C GLY A 116 -12.43 5.66 19.52
N GLU A 117 -12.62 5.48 20.83
CA GLU A 117 -11.58 4.99 21.74
C GLU A 117 -11.09 3.57 21.37
N GLN A 118 -12.02 2.69 21.00
CA GLN A 118 -11.71 1.33 20.56
C GLN A 118 -10.99 1.33 19.20
N ALA A 119 -11.43 2.20 18.30
CA ALA A 119 -10.80 2.39 16.99
C ALA A 119 -9.39 3.00 17.11
N GLU A 120 -9.14 3.87 18.09
CA GLU A 120 -7.81 4.41 18.38
C GLU A 120 -6.89 3.34 18.99
N PHE A 121 -7.39 2.54 19.93
CA PHE A 121 -6.59 1.50 20.60
C PHE A 121 -6.12 0.40 19.63
N SER A 122 -6.99 -0.03 18.72
CA SER A 122 -6.72 -1.17 17.82
C SER A 122 -6.40 -0.77 16.37
N GLY A 123 -6.63 0.49 16.00
CA GLY A 123 -6.64 0.95 14.62
C GLY A 123 -5.32 0.78 13.89
N GLU A 124 -4.19 1.08 14.54
CA GLU A 124 -2.86 0.93 13.92
C GLU A 124 -2.55 -0.53 13.61
N GLY A 125 -2.78 -1.44 14.57
CA GLY A 125 -2.52 -2.87 14.41
C GLY A 125 -3.41 -3.53 13.35
N LEU A 126 -4.71 -3.18 13.34
CA LEU A 126 -5.65 -3.66 12.33
C LEU A 126 -5.32 -3.11 10.94
N SER A 127 -4.88 -1.86 10.86
CA SER A 127 -4.44 -1.25 9.60
C SER A 127 -3.16 -1.91 9.07
N ALA A 128 -2.21 -2.25 9.95
CA ALA A 128 -1.01 -3.00 9.59
C ALA A 128 -1.36 -4.40 9.05
N ALA A 129 -2.30 -5.10 9.69
CA ALA A 129 -2.79 -6.39 9.22
C ALA A 129 -3.48 -6.29 7.85
N LEU A 130 -4.32 -5.28 7.65
CA LEU A 130 -5.00 -5.03 6.38
C LEU A 130 -4.01 -4.72 5.25
N VAL A 131 -3.04 -3.83 5.50
CA VAL A 131 -1.97 -3.53 4.53
C VAL A 131 -1.21 -4.80 4.16
N GLY A 132 -0.80 -5.61 5.15
CA GLY A 132 -0.12 -6.88 4.88
C GLY A 132 -0.96 -7.87 4.06
N ALA A 133 -2.26 -7.97 4.35
CA ALA A 133 -3.18 -8.82 3.58
C ALA A 133 -3.35 -8.32 2.14
N ALA A 134 -3.43 -7.01 1.94
CA ALA A 134 -3.52 -6.39 0.62
C ALA A 134 -2.26 -6.66 -0.21
N GLU A 135 -1.08 -6.45 0.37
CA GLU A 135 0.22 -6.71 -0.25
C GLU A 135 0.35 -8.19 -0.66
N SER A 136 -0.02 -9.12 0.23
CA SER A 136 0.00 -10.56 -0.05
C SER A 136 -0.91 -10.96 -1.21
N LEU A 137 -2.14 -10.42 -1.24
CA LEU A 137 -3.08 -10.70 -2.34
C LEU A 137 -2.60 -10.07 -3.66
N ALA A 138 -1.97 -8.89 -3.63
CA ALA A 138 -1.38 -8.26 -4.81
C ALA A 138 -0.26 -9.12 -5.41
N ASP A 139 0.59 -9.70 -4.56
CA ASP A 139 1.67 -10.58 -4.99
C ASP A 139 1.16 -11.85 -5.65
N TRP A 140 0.11 -12.47 -5.09
CA TRP A 140 -0.56 -13.61 -5.71
C TRP A 140 -1.24 -13.23 -7.04
N ALA A 141 -1.81 -12.03 -7.14
CA ALA A 141 -2.50 -11.56 -8.33
C ALA A 141 -1.55 -11.31 -9.52
N LEU A 142 -0.25 -11.15 -9.30
CA LEU A 142 0.74 -11.03 -10.39
C LEU A 142 0.74 -12.26 -11.31
N ASP A 143 0.48 -13.45 -10.75
CA ASP A 143 0.38 -14.72 -11.48
C ASP A 143 -1.04 -14.98 -12.03
N HIS A 144 -2.00 -14.09 -11.73
CA HIS A 144 -3.41 -14.22 -12.10
C HIS A 144 -3.94 -12.94 -12.77
N PRO A 145 -3.38 -12.56 -13.94
CA PRO A 145 -3.64 -11.27 -14.58
C PRO A 145 -5.08 -11.08 -15.10
N ASP A 146 -5.84 -12.16 -15.22
CA ASP A 146 -7.22 -12.14 -15.72
C ASP A 146 -8.23 -11.65 -14.67
N ILE A 147 -7.83 -11.56 -13.41
CA ILE A 147 -8.68 -11.11 -12.31
C ILE A 147 -8.61 -9.58 -12.21
N SER A 148 -9.77 -8.92 -12.26
CA SER A 148 -9.83 -7.46 -12.19
C SER A 148 -9.55 -6.91 -10.79
N ASP A 149 -9.07 -5.68 -10.73
CA ASP A 149 -8.83 -4.89 -9.51
C ASP A 149 -10.06 -4.84 -8.59
N GLY A 150 -11.25 -4.71 -9.17
CA GLY A 150 -12.50 -4.68 -8.43
C GLY A 150 -12.84 -6.03 -7.77
N VAL A 151 -12.51 -7.15 -8.41
CA VAL A 151 -12.73 -8.49 -7.85
C VAL A 151 -11.78 -8.75 -6.69
N LEU A 152 -10.49 -8.40 -6.84
CA LEU A 152 -9.49 -8.52 -5.77
C LEU A 152 -9.87 -7.65 -4.56
N ALA A 153 -10.29 -6.41 -4.78
CA ALA A 153 -10.77 -5.52 -3.73
C ALA A 153 -11.97 -6.12 -2.99
N SER A 154 -12.93 -6.69 -3.71
CA SER A 154 -14.11 -7.32 -3.11
C SER A 154 -13.75 -8.57 -2.29
N TRP A 155 -12.79 -9.39 -2.72
CA TRP A 155 -12.33 -10.54 -1.93
C TRP A 155 -11.71 -10.12 -0.61
N LEU A 156 -10.83 -9.11 -0.63
CA LEU A 156 -10.23 -8.61 0.60
C LEU A 156 -11.28 -7.93 1.49
N MET A 157 -12.20 -7.16 0.92
CA MET A 157 -13.33 -6.60 1.68
C MET A 157 -14.15 -7.69 2.36
N ASN A 158 -14.48 -8.79 1.69
CA ASN A 158 -15.21 -9.89 2.32
C ASN A 158 -14.45 -10.51 3.51
N LEU A 159 -13.11 -10.51 3.47
CA LEU A 159 -12.28 -11.01 4.56
C LEU A 159 -12.23 -10.03 5.74
N VAL A 160 -12.02 -8.75 5.46
CA VAL A 160 -11.63 -7.75 6.48
C VAL A 160 -12.82 -6.93 6.97
N TRP A 161 -13.82 -6.68 6.13
CA TRP A 161 -14.98 -5.86 6.46
C TRP A 161 -15.89 -6.54 7.46
N LEU A 162 -16.01 -7.88 7.45
CA LEU A 162 -16.84 -8.58 8.44
C LEU A 162 -16.34 -8.33 9.87
N GLY A 163 -15.04 -8.54 10.13
CA GLY A 163 -14.47 -8.27 11.45
C GLY A 163 -14.38 -6.77 11.79
N PHE A 164 -14.18 -5.92 10.79
CA PHE A 164 -14.10 -4.48 10.99
C PHE A 164 -15.47 -3.82 11.24
N ASN A 165 -16.52 -4.32 10.58
CA ASN A 165 -17.88 -3.90 10.79
C ASN A 165 -18.34 -4.23 12.21
N ASP A 166 -18.07 -5.46 12.69
CA ASP A 166 -18.40 -5.86 14.06
C ASP A 166 -17.68 -4.98 15.09
N LEU A 167 -16.39 -4.65 14.86
CA LEU A 167 -15.65 -3.70 15.70
C LEU A 167 -16.29 -2.31 15.72
N ILE A 168 -16.72 -1.79 14.56
CA ILE A 168 -17.39 -0.49 14.45
C ILE A 168 -18.73 -0.49 15.20
N GLU A 169 -19.44 -1.61 15.20
CA GLU A 169 -20.70 -1.79 15.92
C GLU A 169 -20.50 -2.17 17.41
N GLY A 170 -19.24 -2.31 17.86
CA GLY A 170 -18.88 -2.59 19.26
C GLY A 170 -18.85 -4.08 19.64
N GLU A 171 -19.06 -4.98 18.68
CA GLU A 171 -19.02 -6.43 18.85
C GLU A 171 -17.58 -6.94 18.68
N VAL A 172 -16.86 -7.06 19.81
CA VAL A 172 -15.46 -7.53 19.81
C VAL A 172 -15.42 -9.04 20.08
N TRP A 173 -14.85 -9.80 19.14
CA TRP A 173 -14.60 -11.23 19.34
C TRP A 173 -13.70 -11.46 20.56
N LYS A 174 -14.09 -12.43 21.40
CA LYS A 174 -13.32 -12.88 22.56
C LYS A 174 -13.16 -14.40 22.49
N PRO A 175 -11.98 -14.95 22.82
CA PRO A 175 -11.82 -16.39 22.94
C PRO A 175 -12.77 -16.92 24.02
N SER A 176 -13.42 -18.05 23.75
CA SER A 176 -14.09 -18.84 24.78
C SER A 176 -13.03 -19.54 25.62
N GLU A 177 -13.05 -19.35 26.94
CA GLU A 177 -12.20 -20.10 27.89
C GLU A 177 -12.42 -21.61 27.82
#